data_AF-A0A6N6RNV0-F1
#
_entry.id   AF-A0A6N6RNV0-F1
#
_cell.length_a   1.000
_cell.length_b   1.000
_cell.length_c   1.000
_cell.angle_alpha   90.00
_cell.angle_beta   90.00
_cell.angle_gamma   90.00
#
_symmetry.space_group_name_H-M   'P 1'
#
loop_
_entity.id
_entity.type
_entity.pdbx_description
1 polymer ?
#
loop_
_entity_poly.entity_id
_entity_poly.type
_entity_poly.pdbx_seq_one_letter_code
_entity_poly.pdbx_strand_id
1 'polypeptide(L)'
;MKIKILTIILLSFPTIVSAHINHIDPNDICYLKVKEIMTYIYKLDPSNEKVQTISEKMDDIDRLIDEKKYCDAEDMIKSLLRQ
;
A
#
# COMPACT_ATOMS: atom_id res chain seq x y z
N MET A 1 48.48 26.42 18.09
CA MET A 1 47.27 25.60 18.27
C MET A 1 46.03 26.48 18.08
N LYS A 2 45.50 26.56 16.85
CA LYS A 2 44.29 27.33 16.52
C LYS A 2 43.55 26.62 15.37
N ILE A 3 42.51 25.86 15.70
CA ILE A 3 41.45 25.47 14.77
C ILE A 3 40.15 25.71 15.52
N LYS A 4 39.45 26.80 15.20
CA LYS A 4 38.07 27.07 15.67
C LYS A 4 37.31 27.92 14.65
N ILE A 5 37.19 27.45 13.40
CA ILE A 5 36.27 28.10 12.43
C ILE A 5 35.48 27.07 11.59
N LEU A 6 35.85 25.78 11.58
CA LEU A 6 35.18 24.79 10.71
C LEU A 6 33.85 24.23 11.24
N THR A 7 33.41 24.62 12.44
CA THR A 7 32.28 23.95 13.10
C THR A 7 30.93 24.65 12.90
N ILE A 8 30.88 25.77 12.17
CA ILE A 8 29.65 26.58 12.03
C ILE A 8 28.84 26.23 10.78
N ILE A 9 29.43 25.57 9.77
CA ILE A 9 28.73 25.27 8.50
C ILE A 9 27.82 24.03 8.59
N LEU A 10 27.99 23.17 9.61
CA LEU A 10 27.22 21.92 9.71
C LEU A 10 25.82 22.04 10.36
N LEU A 11 25.47 23.20 10.93
CA LEU A 11 24.25 23.33 11.74
C LEU A 11 23.03 23.88 10.99
N SER A 12 23.16 24.28 9.73
CA SER A 12 22.08 24.93 8.97
C SER A 12 21.43 24.06 7.89
N PHE A 13 21.73 22.76 7.82
CA PHE A 13 21.26 21.87 6.75
C PHE A 13 20.39 20.64 7.12
N PRO A 14 19.64 20.57 8.24
CA PRO A 14 18.61 19.53 8.37
C PRO A 14 17.15 20.03 8.36
N THR A 15 16.86 21.29 8.03
CA THR A 15 15.47 21.81 8.10
C THR A 15 14.74 21.92 6.75
N ILE A 16 15.38 21.59 5.63
CA ILE A 16 14.75 21.64 4.29
C ILE A 16 14.55 20.24 3.69
N VAL A 17 14.17 19.26 4.51
CA VAL A 17 13.64 17.97 4.03
C VAL A 17 12.45 17.54 4.88
N SER A 18 11.54 18.45 5.20
CA SER A 18 10.33 18.11 5.97
C SER A 18 9.14 18.98 5.57
N ALA A 19 8.78 18.92 4.28
CA ALA A 19 7.49 19.41 3.79
C ALA A 19 6.91 18.55 2.64
N HIS A 20 7.61 17.48 2.22
CA HIS A 20 7.13 16.52 1.22
C HIS A 20 6.80 15.15 1.80
N ILE A 21 6.55 15.04 3.12
CA ILE A 21 5.68 13.97 3.62
C ILE A 21 4.25 14.45 3.31
N ASN A 22 3.96 14.48 2.01
CA ASN A 22 2.65 14.76 1.48
C ASN A 22 1.71 13.73 2.11
N HIS A 23 0.55 14.16 2.60
CA HIS A 23 -0.50 13.29 3.13
C HIS A 23 -0.71 12.10 2.17
N ILE A 24 -0.14 10.94 2.48
CA ILE A 24 -0.43 9.70 1.75
C ILE A 24 -1.86 9.36 2.18
N ASP A 25 -2.79 9.42 1.22
CA ASP A 25 -4.15 9.00 1.48
C ASP A 25 -4.10 7.52 1.90
N PRO A 26 -4.73 7.12 3.02
CA PRO A 26 -4.80 5.72 3.43
C PRO A 26 -5.25 4.79 2.30
N ASN A 27 -6.10 5.30 1.40
CA ASN A 27 -6.62 4.58 0.26
C ASN A 27 -5.54 4.32 -0.82
N ASP A 28 -4.54 5.18 -0.96
CA ASP A 28 -3.38 4.93 -1.85
C ASP A 28 -2.53 3.77 -1.34
N ILE A 29 -2.42 3.61 -0.01
CA ILE A 29 -1.74 2.46 0.61
C ILE A 29 -2.55 1.18 0.32
N CYS A 30 -3.86 1.24 0.49
CA CYS A 30 -4.75 0.12 0.19
C CYS A 30 -4.69 -0.29 -1.29
N TYR A 31 -4.60 0.68 -2.21
CA TYR A 31 -4.41 0.41 -3.64
C TYR A 31 -3.18 -0.48 -3.93
N LEU A 32 -2.03 -0.13 -3.35
CA LEU A 32 -0.80 -0.90 -3.52
C LEU A 32 -0.95 -2.33 -2.99
N LYS A 33 -1.61 -2.49 -1.84
CA LYS A 33 -1.86 -3.81 -1.25
C LYS A 33 -2.86 -4.64 -2.05
N VAL A 34 -3.94 -4.05 -2.56
CA VAL A 34 -4.90 -4.76 -3.42
C VAL A 34 -4.16 -5.32 -4.64
N LYS A 35 -3.30 -4.51 -5.29
CA LYS A 35 -2.47 -4.99 -6.41
C LYS A 35 -1.55 -6.15 -6.03
N GLU A 36 -0.89 -6.06 -4.88
CA GLU A 36 -0.01 -7.11 -4.39
C GLU A 36 -0.78 -8.42 -4.13
N ILE A 37 -1.90 -8.34 -3.42
CA ILE A 37 -2.74 -9.50 -3.08
C ILE A 37 -3.35 -10.12 -4.34
N MET A 38 -3.84 -9.31 -5.28
CA MET A 38 -4.37 -9.80 -6.56
C MET A 38 -3.30 -10.54 -7.37
N THR A 39 -2.08 -9.98 -7.42
CA THR A 39 -0.94 -10.64 -8.07
C THR A 39 -0.61 -11.98 -7.40
N TYR A 40 -0.73 -12.06 -6.07
CA TYR A 40 -0.57 -13.32 -5.34
C TYR A 40 -1.68 -14.32 -5.69
N ILE A 41 -2.94 -13.90 -5.70
CA ILE A 41 -4.09 -14.75 -6.04
C ILE A 41 -3.96 -15.34 -7.45
N TYR A 42 -3.57 -14.54 -8.44
CA TYR A 42 -3.35 -15.02 -9.81
C TYR A 42 -2.23 -16.06 -9.95
N LYS A 43 -1.32 -16.14 -8.97
CA LYS A 43 -0.26 -17.16 -8.94
C LYS A 43 -0.68 -18.44 -8.22
N LEU A 44 -1.79 -18.42 -7.49
CA LEU A 44 -2.32 -19.60 -6.83
C LEU A 44 -2.97 -20.54 -7.83
N ASP A 45 -3.01 -21.82 -7.47
CA ASP A 45 -3.73 -22.84 -8.24
C ASP A 45 -5.23 -22.48 -8.29
N PRO A 46 -5.85 -22.34 -9.47
CA PRO A 46 -7.27 -22.05 -9.61
C PRO A 46 -8.19 -23.16 -9.07
N SER A 47 -7.66 -24.36 -8.82
CA SER A 47 -8.38 -25.44 -8.15
C SER A 47 -8.43 -25.27 -6.62
N ASN A 48 -7.71 -24.29 -6.06
CA ASN A 48 -7.74 -23.99 -4.64
C ASN A 48 -9.10 -23.39 -4.26
N GLU A 49 -9.77 -23.99 -3.26
CA GLU A 49 -11.06 -23.56 -2.74
C GLU A 49 -11.10 -22.06 -2.41
N LYS A 50 -10.04 -21.50 -1.81
CA LYS A 50 -9.98 -20.06 -1.49
C LYS A 50 -9.93 -19.19 -2.73
N VAL A 51 -9.25 -19.64 -3.80
CA VAL A 51 -9.19 -18.92 -5.08
C VAL A 51 -10.55 -18.95 -5.76
N GLN A 52 -11.26 -20.07 -5.69
CA GLN A 52 -12.62 -20.19 -6.22
C GLN A 52 -13.58 -19.23 -5.51
N THR A 53 -13.58 -19.21 -4.17
CA THR A 53 -14.40 -18.28 -3.38
C THR A 53 -14.09 -16.81 -3.70
N ILE A 54 -12.81 -16.48 -3.92
CA ILE A 54 -12.43 -15.12 -4.35
C ILE A 54 -12.91 -14.84 -5.77
N SER A 55 -12.81 -15.82 -6.67
CA SER A 55 -13.28 -15.68 -8.05
C SER A 55 -14.80 -15.44 -8.11
N GLU A 56 -15.58 -16.05 -7.23
CA GLU A 56 -17.03 -15.81 -7.11
C GLU A 56 -17.37 -14.38 -6.65
N LYS A 57 -16.41 -13.72 -5.97
CA LYS A 57 -16.53 -12.35 -5.47
C LYS A 57 -15.75 -11.33 -6.28
N MET A 58 -15.16 -11.74 -7.40
CA MET A 58 -14.31 -10.87 -8.21
C MET A 58 -15.08 -9.65 -8.74
N ASP A 59 -16.32 -9.84 -9.20
CA ASP A 59 -17.17 -8.73 -9.68
C ASP A 59 -17.43 -7.68 -8.58
N ASP A 60 -17.61 -8.11 -7.32
CA ASP A 60 -17.78 -7.21 -6.18
C ASP A 60 -16.49 -6.45 -5.86
N ILE A 61 -15.33 -7.14 -5.95
CA ILE A 61 -14.00 -6.58 -5.74
C ILE A 61 -13.68 -5.55 -6.84
N ASP A 62 -13.91 -5.88 -8.10
CA ASP A 62 -13.67 -5.02 -9.25
C ASP A 62 -14.54 -3.75 -9.19
N ARG A 63 -15.82 -3.87 -8.79
CA ARG A 63 -16.68 -2.70 -8.53
C ARG A 63 -16.06 -1.77 -7.47
N LEU A 64 -15.53 -2.31 -6.37
CA LEU A 64 -14.89 -1.50 -5.33
C LEU A 64 -13.63 -0.80 -5.86
N ILE A 65 -12.85 -1.48 -6.70
CA ILE A 65 -11.66 -0.92 -7.35
C ILE A 65 -12.05 0.23 -8.30
N ASP A 66 -13.09 0.04 -9.12
CA ASP A 66 -13.61 1.05 -10.05
C ASP A 66 -14.14 2.29 -9.33
N GLU A 67 -14.81 2.08 -8.19
CA GLU A 67 -15.25 3.15 -7.29
C GLU A 67 -14.10 3.79 -6.49
N LYS A 68 -12.86 3.34 -6.68
CA LYS A 68 -11.66 3.74 -5.93
C LYS A 68 -11.77 3.50 -4.42
N LYS A 69 -12.55 2.51 -3.99
CA LYS A 69 -12.69 2.08 -2.59
C LYS A 69 -11.70 0.96 -2.29
N TYR A 70 -10.41 1.26 -2.35
CA TYR A 70 -9.37 0.24 -2.28
C TYR A 70 -9.23 -0.41 -0.90
N CYS A 71 -9.49 0.32 0.18
CA CYS A 71 -9.46 -0.27 1.52
C CYS A 71 -10.61 -1.27 1.73
N ASP A 72 -11.81 -0.96 1.24
CA ASP A 72 -12.94 -1.89 1.29
C ASP A 72 -12.66 -3.15 0.46
N ALA A 73 -12.02 -2.99 -0.71
CA ALA A 73 -11.55 -4.10 -1.53
C ALA A 73 -10.48 -4.93 -0.81
N GLU A 74 -9.49 -4.29 -0.17
CA GLU A 74 -8.46 -4.96 0.64
C GLU A 74 -9.09 -5.81 1.75
N ASP A 75 -10.02 -5.24 2.51
CA ASP A 75 -10.68 -5.90 3.63
C ASP A 75 -11.54 -7.08 3.17
N MET A 76 -12.26 -6.92 2.05
CA MET A 76 -13.03 -8.00 1.45
C MET A 76 -12.12 -9.17 1.06
N ILE A 77 -11.04 -8.92 0.31
CA ILE A 77 -10.12 -9.96 -0.13
C ILE A 77 -9.47 -10.66 1.07
N LYS A 78 -9.05 -9.90 2.08
CA LYS A 78 -8.46 -10.45 3.31
C LYS A 78 -9.44 -11.31 4.11
N SER A 79 -10.70 -10.90 4.18
CA SER A 79 -11.76 -11.69 4.81
C SER A 79 -11.93 -13.03 4.10
N LEU A 80 -11.95 -13.03 2.76
CA LEU A 80 -12.08 -14.25 1.97
C LEU A 80 -10.86 -15.18 2.11
N LEU A 81 -9.64 -14.63 2.22
CA LEU A 81 -8.42 -15.43 2.43
C LEU A 81 -8.32 -16.06 3.83
N ARG A 82 -8.97 -15.47 4.83
CA ARG A 82 -8.98 -15.96 6.22
C ARG A 82 -9.96 -17.11 6.46
N GLN A 83 -11.03 -17.20 5.66
CA GLN A 83 -11.94 -18.35 5.65
C GLN A 83 -11.21 -19.58 5.10
#